data_AF-A0A7X7W155-F1
#
_entry.id   AF-A0A7X7W155-F1
#
_cell.length_a   1.000
_cell.length_b   1.000
_cell.length_c   1.000
_cell.angle_alpha   90.00
_cell.angle_beta   90.00
_cell.angle_gamma   90.00
#
_symmetry.space_group_name_H-M   'P 1'
#
loop_
_entity.id
_entity.type
_entity.pdbx_description
1 polymer ?
#
loop_
_entity_poly.entity_id
_entity_poly.type
_entity_poly.pdbx_seq_one_letter_code
_entity_poly.pdbx_strand_id
1 'polypeptide(L)'
;MIREISGREAVTVLDPTLLLPAGEWARLAAAPGSTRENDPETDGGDLPEANRNVLPEADRSGSPGAGRSASPETDGGDLPEANRSVFPEAARIVPAKAGGDDAPGVNGENRPEEGRDDTPEAGGYILCYFITDARKYADFVGLAAEKYGLPVVSLCGSRRVVPQTKRKRLDCGPREFLGLFRGASVVCTDSFHGTVFSLIFEKEFYSFEASKDPSRAVGSRQHNLLETTGLLSRLYHISSGTDGFRRLLDEQAGAIDYREVREILRKKREGSLLYLKNSLVPGGGMDASAEENA
;
A
#
# COMPACT_ATOMS: atom_id res chain seq x y z
N MET A 1 8.47 17.74 22.65
CA MET A 1 8.31 16.38 23.23
C MET A 1 9.51 15.45 23.00
N ILE A 2 9.77 14.88 21.81
CA ILE A 2 10.86 13.88 21.65
C ILE A 2 12.24 14.46 22.00
N ARG A 3 12.55 15.68 21.54
CA ARG A 3 13.80 16.37 21.86
C ARG A 3 13.98 16.63 23.36
N GLU A 4 12.91 16.99 24.05
CA GLU A 4 12.92 17.27 25.49
C GLU A 4 13.14 16.00 26.32
N ILE A 5 12.59 14.86 25.88
CA ILE A 5 12.68 13.60 26.62
C ILE A 5 14.00 12.87 26.34
N SER A 6 14.50 12.92 25.11
CA SER A 6 15.64 12.10 24.67
C SER A 6 16.94 12.87 24.46
N GLY A 7 16.90 14.21 24.44
CA GLY A 7 18.03 15.04 24.02
C GLY A 7 18.37 14.90 22.52
N ARG A 8 17.56 14.18 21.74
CA ARG A 8 17.77 13.92 20.31
C ARG A 8 16.69 14.58 19.46
N GLU A 9 17.10 15.15 18.34
CA GLU A 9 16.18 15.64 17.31
C GLU A 9 15.45 14.46 16.66
N ALA A 10 14.12 14.56 16.54
CA ALA A 10 13.33 13.59 15.81
C ALA A 10 13.41 13.90 14.31
N VAL A 11 14.14 13.09 13.56
CA VAL A 11 14.30 13.28 12.11
C VAL A 11 13.20 12.52 11.38
N THR A 12 12.50 13.21 10.47
CA THR A 12 11.56 12.56 9.56
C THR A 12 12.32 11.99 8.36
N VAL A 13 12.30 10.67 8.22
CA VAL A 13 12.91 9.96 7.09
C VAL A 13 11.87 9.55 6.06
N LEU A 14 12.33 9.27 4.85
CA LEU A 14 11.50 8.75 3.77
C LEU A 14 10.91 7.38 4.13
N ASP A 15 9.69 7.13 3.68
CA ASP A 15 9.04 5.82 3.85
C ASP A 15 9.94 4.69 3.29
N PRO A 16 10.09 3.55 3.99
CA PRO A 16 10.95 2.45 3.55
C PRO A 16 10.67 1.95 2.14
N THR A 17 9.42 2.02 1.69
CA THR A 17 9.02 1.59 0.34
C THR A 17 9.69 2.43 -0.74
N LEU A 18 9.91 3.72 -0.48
CA LEU A 18 10.57 4.66 -1.38
C LEU A 18 12.11 4.59 -1.30
N LEU A 19 12.68 3.84 -0.34
CA LEU A 19 14.13 3.66 -0.24
C LEU A 19 14.68 2.79 -1.37
N LEU A 20 13.89 1.88 -1.94
CA LEU A 20 14.30 1.10 -3.11
C LEU A 20 13.89 1.82 -4.41
N PRO A 21 14.77 1.85 -5.44
CA PRO A 21 14.43 2.40 -6.75
C PRO A 21 13.48 1.48 -7.52
N ALA A 22 12.84 2.03 -8.56
CA ALA A 22 11.93 1.31 -9.44
C ALA A 22 12.51 0.01 -10.01
N GLY A 23 13.81 0.01 -10.34
CA GLY A 23 14.50 -1.16 -10.88
C GLY A 23 14.59 -2.33 -9.90
N GLU A 24 14.69 -2.07 -8.59
CA GLU A 24 14.72 -3.12 -7.58
C GLU A 24 13.33 -3.70 -7.34
N TRP A 25 12.31 -2.84 -7.23
CA TRP A 25 10.92 -3.27 -7.18
C TRP A 25 10.50 -4.07 -8.42
N ALA A 26 10.96 -3.65 -9.61
CA ALA A 26 10.65 -4.31 -10.87
C ALA A 26 11.22 -5.73 -10.97
N ARG A 27 12.32 -6.05 -10.28
CA ARG A 27 12.90 -7.41 -10.23
C ARG A 27 12.05 -8.38 -9.40
N LEU A 28 11.32 -7.86 -8.42
CA LEU A 28 10.42 -8.64 -7.57
C LEU A 28 9.03 -8.80 -8.20
N ALA A 29 8.65 -7.90 -9.11
CA ALA A 29 7.36 -7.92 -9.78
C ALA A 29 7.16 -9.16 -10.65
N ALA A 30 5.98 -9.76 -10.56
CA ALA A 30 5.56 -10.80 -11.48
C ALA A 30 5.38 -10.23 -12.90
N ALA A 31 5.52 -11.07 -13.93
CA ALA A 31 5.28 -10.64 -15.30
C ALA A 31 3.81 -10.23 -15.45
N PRO A 32 3.47 -9.28 -16.35
CA PRO A 32 2.09 -8.99 -16.67
C PRO A 32 1.43 -10.26 -17.18
N GLY A 33 0.60 -10.87 -16.35
CA GLY A 33 -0.19 -12.02 -16.70
C GLY A 33 0.18 -13.37 -16.11
N SER A 34 1.18 -13.45 -15.25
CA SER A 34 1.43 -14.67 -14.49
C SER A 34 0.40 -14.81 -13.36
N THR A 35 -0.48 -15.81 -13.45
CA THR A 35 -1.17 -16.39 -12.30
C THR A 35 -0.25 -17.38 -11.58
N ARG A 36 -0.50 -17.59 -10.28
CA ARG A 36 0.30 -18.47 -9.40
C ARG A 36 0.39 -19.93 -9.90
N GLU A 37 -0.45 -20.31 -10.86
CA GLU A 37 -0.49 -21.65 -11.47
C GLU A 37 0.61 -21.86 -12.54
N ASN A 38 1.26 -20.80 -13.04
CA ASN A 38 2.23 -20.87 -14.14
C ASN A 38 3.71 -20.75 -13.71
N ASP A 39 3.99 -20.60 -12.41
CA ASP A 39 5.37 -20.69 -11.91
C ASP A 39 5.70 -22.18 -11.66
N PRO A 40 6.76 -22.76 -12.26
CA PRO A 40 7.18 -24.11 -11.89
C PRO A 40 7.51 -24.10 -10.40
N GLU A 41 6.93 -25.03 -9.64
CA GLU A 41 7.31 -25.29 -8.25
C GLU A 41 8.83 -25.43 -8.21
N THR A 42 9.52 -24.41 -7.70
CA THR A 42 10.94 -24.53 -7.42
C THR A 42 11.04 -25.44 -6.22
N ASP A 43 11.42 -26.68 -6.52
CA ASP A 43 11.81 -27.74 -5.61
C ASP A 43 12.61 -27.18 -4.42
N GLY A 44 12.29 -27.70 -3.24
CA GLY A 44 12.83 -27.25 -1.97
C GLY A 44 14.35 -27.42 -1.91
N GLY A 45 15.07 -26.31 -2.11
CA GLY A 45 16.50 -26.22 -1.85
C GLY A 45 16.75 -25.58 -0.49
N ASP A 46 17.35 -26.36 0.41
CA ASP A 46 17.74 -26.08 1.80
C ASP A 46 18.01 -24.61 2.16
N LEU A 47 17.22 -24.08 3.10
CA LEU A 47 17.61 -22.94 3.94
C LEU A 47 18.39 -23.47 5.14
N PRO A 48 19.57 -22.91 5.49
CA PRO A 48 20.35 -23.39 6.62
C PRO A 48 19.63 -23.06 7.94
N GLU A 49 19.43 -24.09 8.77
CA GLU A 49 18.94 -23.96 10.15
C GLU A 49 19.88 -23.07 10.97
N ALA A 50 19.37 -21.97 11.50
CA ALA A 50 20.06 -21.18 12.52
C ALA A 50 19.10 -20.83 13.68
N ASN A 51 19.26 -21.60 14.74
CA ASN A 51 19.14 -21.25 16.16
C ASN A 51 17.78 -20.74 16.70
N ARG A 52 16.93 -21.70 17.06
CA ARG A 52 15.93 -21.52 18.13
C ARG A 52 16.63 -21.49 19.49
N ASN A 53 16.91 -20.30 20.02
CA ASN A 53 17.29 -20.15 21.42
C ASN A 53 16.06 -19.93 22.31
N VAL A 54 15.76 -21.01 23.04
CA VAL A 54 15.16 -21.16 24.37
C VAL A 54 15.01 -19.86 25.17
N LEU A 55 13.78 -19.54 25.60
CA LEU A 55 13.48 -18.64 26.72
C LEU A 55 13.27 -19.49 27.98
N PRO A 56 13.90 -19.18 29.13
CA PRO A 56 13.65 -19.90 30.37
C PRO A 56 12.36 -19.42 31.06
N GLU A 57 11.61 -20.36 31.62
CA GLU A 57 10.42 -20.11 32.43
C GLU A 57 10.78 -19.43 33.76
N ALA A 58 10.04 -18.39 34.13
CA ALA A 58 10.14 -17.75 35.44
C ALA A 58 8.97 -18.20 36.34
N ASP A 59 9.38 -18.72 37.48
CA ASP A 59 8.63 -19.37 38.56
C ASP A 59 7.67 -18.42 39.30
N ARG A 60 6.53 -18.95 39.73
CA ARG A 60 5.50 -18.24 40.52
C ARG A 60 5.76 -18.44 42.00
N SER A 61 6.14 -17.39 42.73
CA SER A 61 5.85 -17.30 44.17
C SER A 61 6.01 -15.88 44.73
N GLY A 62 5.05 -15.45 45.57
CA GLY A 62 5.27 -14.42 46.61
C GLY A 62 4.54 -13.07 46.45
N SER A 63 3.33 -12.96 47.01
CA SER A 63 2.76 -11.69 47.51
C SER A 63 3.48 -11.28 48.81
N PRO A 64 3.67 -9.98 49.13
CA PRO A 64 2.67 -9.12 49.80
C PRO A 64 2.70 -7.66 49.25
N GLY A 65 1.86 -6.67 49.54
CA GLY A 65 0.84 -6.41 50.54
C GLY A 65 0.88 -4.91 50.88
N ALA A 66 -0.16 -4.16 50.45
CA ALA A 66 -0.66 -2.86 50.93
C ALA A 66 0.14 -1.54 50.77
N GLY A 67 -0.57 -0.52 50.25
CA GLY A 67 -0.23 0.91 50.38
C GLY A 67 -1.13 1.80 49.52
N ARG A 68 -2.24 2.30 50.09
CA ARG A 68 -3.21 3.22 49.45
C ARG A 68 -2.68 4.66 49.46
N SER A 69 -2.80 5.39 48.35
CA SER A 69 -3.16 6.83 48.37
C SER A 69 -3.58 7.35 46.97
N ALA A 70 -4.84 7.78 46.92
CA ALA A 70 -5.48 8.86 46.13
C ALA A 70 -5.09 9.13 44.65
N SER A 71 -6.11 9.08 43.80
CA SER A 71 -6.22 9.63 42.43
C SER A 71 -6.04 11.16 42.37
N PRO A 72 -5.86 11.74 41.18
CA PRO A 72 -7.06 12.15 40.43
C PRO A 72 -7.07 11.74 38.95
N GLU A 73 -8.29 11.66 38.44
CA GLU A 73 -8.71 11.33 37.09
C GLU A 73 -8.25 12.39 36.08
N THR A 74 -7.74 11.94 34.93
CA THR A 74 -7.75 12.74 33.68
C THR A 74 -8.08 11.84 32.48
N ASP A 75 -8.88 12.42 31.59
CA ASP A 75 -9.55 11.86 30.42
C ASP A 75 -8.71 10.95 29.53
N GLY A 76 -9.36 9.87 29.10
CA GLY A 76 -8.89 8.95 28.08
C GLY A 76 -8.81 9.62 26.71
N GLY A 77 -7.58 9.83 26.23
CA GLY A 77 -7.28 10.04 24.82
C GLY A 77 -6.70 8.75 24.24
N ASP A 78 -7.43 8.15 23.30
CA ASP A 78 -7.00 7.00 22.49
C ASP A 78 -5.64 7.28 21.82
N LEU A 79 -4.65 6.43 22.15
CA LEU A 79 -3.37 6.34 21.44
C LEU A 79 -3.61 5.70 20.06
N PRO A 80 -3.07 6.26 18.97
CA PRO A 80 -3.19 5.60 17.66
C PRO A 80 -2.30 4.36 17.63
N GLU A 81 -2.92 3.21 17.35
CA GLU A 81 -2.26 1.91 17.21
C GLU A 81 -1.12 1.97 16.19
N ALA A 82 0.07 1.56 16.66
CA ALA A 82 1.26 1.42 15.86
C ALA A 82 1.13 0.29 14.83
N ASN A 83 1.57 0.61 13.61
CA ASN A 83 2.15 -0.27 12.59
C ASN A 83 1.99 -1.78 12.83
N ARG A 84 0.82 -2.34 12.48
CA ARG A 84 0.63 -3.78 12.38
C ARG A 84 0.28 -4.13 10.95
N SER A 85 1.22 -4.78 10.27
CA SER A 85 0.99 -5.45 8.99
C SER A 85 -0.01 -6.58 9.21
N VAL A 86 -1.30 -6.29 9.08
CA VAL A 86 -2.36 -7.31 9.16
C VAL A 86 -2.63 -7.82 7.75
N PHE A 87 -1.95 -8.90 7.38
CA PHE A 87 -2.47 -9.81 6.36
C PHE A 87 -3.57 -10.66 7.00
N PRO A 88 -4.76 -10.82 6.40
CA PRO A 88 -5.81 -11.65 6.98
C PRO A 88 -5.39 -13.14 6.96
N GLU A 89 -5.41 -13.75 8.15
CA GLU A 89 -5.11 -15.16 8.36
C GLU A 89 -6.23 -16.05 7.77
N ALA A 90 -5.84 -17.06 6.98
CA ALA A 90 -6.77 -17.99 6.34
C ALA A 90 -7.38 -18.94 7.38
N ALA A 91 -8.71 -18.88 7.54
CA ALA A 91 -9.44 -19.82 8.38
C ALA A 91 -9.42 -21.24 7.77
N ARG A 92 -8.95 -22.21 8.56
CA ARG A 92 -8.99 -23.65 8.24
C ARG A 92 -10.44 -24.15 8.19
N ILE A 93 -10.82 -24.78 7.09
CA ILE A 93 -12.12 -25.46 6.94
C ILE A 93 -11.93 -26.96 7.19
N VAL A 94 -12.76 -27.53 8.07
CA VAL A 94 -12.86 -28.97 8.36
C VAL A 94 -14.02 -29.54 7.51
N PRO A 95 -13.92 -30.72 6.87
CA PRO A 95 -15.02 -31.24 6.07
C PRO A 95 -16.02 -32.01 6.95
N ALA A 96 -17.32 -31.79 6.71
CA ALA A 96 -18.39 -32.62 7.28
C ALA A 96 -19.28 -33.21 6.18
N LYS A 97 -19.13 -34.54 6.05
CA LYS A 97 -19.97 -35.64 5.54
C LYS A 97 -21.11 -35.45 4.52
N ALA A 98 -21.11 -36.44 3.62
CA ALA A 98 -22.09 -36.80 2.60
C ALA A 98 -23.38 -37.45 3.12
N GLY A 99 -24.42 -37.31 2.29
CA GLY A 99 -25.69 -38.05 2.23
C GLY A 99 -26.62 -37.23 1.34
N GLY A 100 -27.35 -37.72 0.35
CA GLY A 100 -27.59 -39.01 -0.25
C GLY A 100 -28.81 -38.79 -1.16
N ASP A 101 -28.68 -39.21 -2.42
CA ASP A 101 -29.71 -39.56 -3.42
C ASP A 101 -30.97 -38.70 -3.59
N ASP A 102 -31.13 -38.07 -4.76
CA ASP A 102 -32.15 -38.47 -5.76
C ASP A 102 -32.07 -37.58 -7.02
N ALA A 103 -31.85 -38.20 -8.18
CA ALA A 103 -32.00 -37.61 -9.50
C ALA A 103 -33.45 -37.79 -9.99
N PRO A 104 -33.96 -36.90 -10.87
CA PRO A 104 -33.90 -37.23 -12.28
C PRO A 104 -33.56 -36.04 -13.19
N GLY A 105 -32.96 -36.36 -14.34
CA GLY A 105 -32.44 -35.38 -15.30
C GLY A 105 -33.49 -34.73 -16.19
N VAL A 106 -33.03 -33.75 -16.98
CA VAL A 106 -33.18 -33.63 -18.44
C VAL A 106 -32.48 -32.35 -18.91
N ASN A 107 -31.52 -32.54 -19.82
CA ASN A 107 -31.04 -31.70 -20.93
C ASN A 107 -30.86 -30.19 -20.76
N GLY A 108 -29.62 -29.77 -20.92
CA GLY A 108 -29.23 -28.39 -21.26
C GLY A 108 -27.73 -28.23 -21.14
N GLU A 109 -27.02 -28.38 -22.25
CA GLU A 109 -25.61 -28.02 -22.37
C GLU A 109 -25.41 -26.59 -21.87
N ASN A 110 -24.73 -26.43 -20.74
CA ASN A 110 -24.06 -25.20 -20.34
C ASN A 110 -22.96 -25.60 -19.37
N ARG A 111 -21.82 -26.00 -19.94
CA ARG A 111 -20.57 -26.10 -19.20
C ARG A 111 -20.23 -24.67 -18.73
N PRO A 112 -20.08 -24.40 -17.42
CA PRO A 112 -19.50 -23.14 -17.00
C PRO A 112 -18.07 -23.11 -17.57
N GLU A 113 -17.76 -22.13 -18.40
CA GLU A 113 -16.38 -21.90 -18.82
C GLU A 113 -15.57 -21.50 -17.58
N GLU A 114 -14.88 -22.48 -17.00
CA GLU A 114 -13.82 -22.27 -16.03
C GLU A 114 -12.70 -21.45 -16.68
N GLY A 115 -12.39 -20.33 -16.03
CA GLY A 115 -11.10 -19.62 -16.04
C GLY A 115 -10.31 -19.59 -17.35
N ARG A 116 -10.62 -18.65 -18.24
CA ARG A 116 -9.55 -18.07 -19.07
C ARG A 116 -8.82 -17.04 -18.24
N ASP A 117 -7.53 -17.29 -18.00
CA ASP A 117 -6.58 -16.30 -17.51
C ASP A 117 -6.36 -15.23 -18.58
N ASP A 118 -7.40 -14.42 -18.84
CA ASP A 118 -7.30 -13.23 -19.64
C ASP A 118 -6.65 -12.17 -18.75
N THR A 119 -5.35 -12.26 -18.57
CA THR A 119 -4.56 -11.13 -18.11
C THR A 119 -4.36 -10.17 -19.29
N PRO A 120 -4.32 -8.84 -19.06
CA PRO A 120 -4.17 -7.92 -20.19
C PRO A 120 -2.74 -8.07 -20.71
N GLU A 121 -2.55 -8.79 -21.81
CA GLU A 121 -1.32 -8.70 -22.60
C GLU A 121 -1.13 -7.24 -23.03
N ALA A 122 0.06 -6.67 -22.77
CA ALA A 122 0.67 -5.45 -23.34
C ALA A 122 -0.24 -4.23 -23.69
N GLY A 123 -1.46 -4.19 -23.16
CA GLY A 123 -2.49 -3.20 -23.35
C GLY A 123 -2.77 -2.56 -22.00
N GLY A 124 -2.61 -1.25 -21.96
CA GLY A 124 -2.79 -0.46 -20.74
C GLY A 124 -4.12 -0.71 -20.04
N TYR A 125 -4.14 -0.59 -18.72
CA TYR A 125 -5.38 -0.61 -17.93
C TYR A 125 -5.35 0.48 -16.85
N ILE A 126 -6.53 0.76 -16.32
CA ILE A 126 -6.69 1.55 -15.09
C ILE A 126 -6.70 0.59 -13.91
N LEU A 127 -5.70 0.71 -13.04
CA LEU A 127 -5.64 -0.04 -11.80
C LEU A 127 -6.40 0.72 -10.70
N CYS A 128 -7.36 0.05 -10.09
CA CYS A 128 -8.07 0.54 -8.92
C CYS A 128 -7.56 -0.19 -7.67
N TYR A 129 -6.88 0.52 -6.78
CA TYR A 129 -6.42 0.01 -5.49
C TYR A 129 -6.95 0.89 -4.37
N PHE A 130 -8.02 0.43 -3.72
CA PHE A 130 -8.67 1.15 -2.65
C PHE A 130 -8.61 0.34 -1.35
N ILE A 131 -8.26 0.99 -0.24
CA ILE A 131 -8.31 0.41 1.12
C ILE A 131 -9.71 0.58 1.71
N THR A 132 -10.41 1.66 1.35
CA THR A 132 -11.78 1.88 1.81
C THR A 132 -12.81 1.40 0.78
N ASP A 133 -14.10 1.63 1.04
CA ASP A 133 -15.17 1.26 0.12
C ASP A 133 -15.02 1.94 -1.25
N ALA A 134 -14.68 1.17 -2.29
CA ALA A 134 -14.37 1.73 -3.60
C ALA A 134 -15.58 2.34 -4.29
N ARG A 135 -16.81 1.98 -3.89
CA ARG A 135 -18.05 2.44 -4.54
C ARG A 135 -18.21 3.95 -4.50
N LYS A 136 -17.65 4.62 -3.47
CA LYS A 136 -17.68 6.09 -3.37
C LYS A 136 -16.83 6.80 -4.44
N TYR A 137 -15.97 6.05 -5.13
CA TYR A 137 -15.13 6.53 -6.24
C TYR A 137 -15.68 6.15 -7.61
N ALA A 138 -16.85 5.49 -7.69
CA ALA A 138 -17.37 4.92 -8.91
C ALA A 138 -17.47 5.96 -10.05
N ASP A 139 -18.06 7.12 -9.80
CA ASP A 139 -18.23 8.13 -10.84
C ASP A 139 -16.88 8.67 -11.34
N PHE A 140 -15.93 8.88 -10.43
CA PHE A 140 -14.58 9.36 -10.75
C PHE A 140 -13.80 8.33 -11.58
N VAL A 141 -13.84 7.05 -11.20
CA VAL A 141 -13.23 5.98 -12.00
C VAL A 141 -13.92 5.84 -13.36
N GLY A 142 -15.24 6.07 -13.42
CA GLY A 142 -15.97 6.15 -14.68
C GLY A 142 -15.43 7.22 -15.61
N LEU A 143 -15.22 8.43 -15.10
CA LEU A 143 -14.64 9.53 -15.88
C LEU A 143 -13.21 9.23 -16.34
N ALA A 144 -12.39 8.63 -15.49
CA ALA A 144 -11.06 8.20 -15.89
C ALA A 144 -11.12 7.12 -16.99
N ALA A 145 -11.97 6.10 -16.84
CA ALA A 145 -12.14 5.05 -17.84
C ALA A 145 -12.61 5.61 -19.19
N GLU A 146 -13.53 6.57 -19.18
CA GLU A 146 -13.97 7.29 -20.38
C GLU A 146 -12.83 8.11 -21.00
N LYS A 147 -12.12 8.90 -20.20
CA LYS A 147 -11.02 9.75 -20.66
C LYS A 147 -9.89 8.97 -21.33
N TYR A 148 -9.50 7.85 -20.72
CA TYR A 148 -8.36 7.05 -21.18
C TYR A 148 -8.77 5.94 -22.17
N GLY A 149 -10.06 5.57 -22.22
CA GLY A 149 -10.53 4.46 -23.06
C GLY A 149 -9.96 3.09 -22.64
N LEU A 150 -9.60 2.93 -21.35
CA LEU A 150 -8.90 1.75 -20.85
C LEU A 150 -9.81 0.89 -19.93
N PRO A 151 -9.63 -0.45 -19.94
CA PRO A 151 -10.36 -1.33 -19.02
C PRO A 151 -9.94 -1.11 -17.56
N VAL A 152 -10.88 -1.29 -16.64
CA VAL A 152 -10.64 -1.16 -15.19
C VAL A 152 -10.33 -2.52 -14.57
N VAL A 153 -9.20 -2.60 -13.87
CA VAL A 153 -8.79 -3.75 -13.06
C VAL A 153 -8.82 -3.34 -11.59
N SER A 154 -9.62 -4.03 -10.77
CA SER A 154 -9.67 -3.77 -9.32
C SER A 154 -8.80 -4.78 -8.56
N LEU A 155 -7.85 -4.22 -7.80
CA LEU A 155 -6.88 -4.92 -6.99
C LEU A 155 -7.39 -5.20 -5.58
N CYS A 156 -6.87 -6.26 -4.98
CA CYS A 156 -7.07 -6.63 -3.59
C CYS A 156 -6.85 -5.42 -2.65
N GLY A 157 -7.76 -5.18 -1.70
CA GLY A 157 -7.76 -4.01 -0.80
C GLY A 157 -9.15 -3.72 -0.22
N SER A 158 -10.13 -3.53 -1.10
CA SER A 158 -11.54 -3.40 -0.75
C SER A 158 -12.33 -4.59 -1.29
N ARG A 159 -13.16 -5.23 -0.46
CA ARG A 159 -14.07 -6.30 -0.93
C ARG A 159 -15.14 -5.77 -1.89
N ARG A 160 -15.42 -4.46 -1.85
CA ARG A 160 -16.40 -3.79 -2.71
C ARG A 160 -15.67 -2.99 -3.77
N VAL A 161 -15.74 -3.47 -5.01
CA VAL A 161 -15.10 -2.84 -6.17
C VAL A 161 -16.02 -1.82 -6.84
N VAL A 162 -15.45 -0.98 -7.72
CA VAL A 162 -16.22 -0.06 -8.55
C VAL A 162 -17.01 -0.80 -9.64
N PRO A 163 -18.20 -0.33 -10.06
CA PRO A 163 -19.02 -0.96 -11.10
C PRO A 163 -18.31 -1.12 -12.46
N GLN A 164 -17.37 -0.24 -12.77
CA GLN A 164 -16.60 -0.25 -14.01
C GLN A 164 -15.60 -1.41 -14.11
N THR A 165 -15.36 -2.12 -13.00
CA THR A 165 -14.39 -3.21 -12.91
C THR A 165 -14.68 -4.29 -13.94
N LYS A 166 -13.77 -4.45 -14.91
CA LYS A 166 -13.81 -5.56 -15.88
C LYS A 166 -13.15 -6.81 -15.32
N ARG A 167 -12.09 -6.65 -14.52
CA ARG A 167 -11.35 -7.76 -13.92
C ARG A 167 -11.07 -7.49 -12.45
N LYS A 168 -11.30 -8.50 -11.61
CA LYS A 168 -10.94 -8.48 -10.19
C LYS A 168 -9.67 -9.33 -10.00
N ARG A 169 -8.75 -8.85 -9.16
CA ARG A 169 -7.54 -9.57 -8.72
C ARG A 169 -7.49 -9.54 -7.20
N LEU A 170 -8.27 -10.42 -6.56
CA LEU A 170 -8.50 -10.43 -5.11
C LEU A 170 -7.55 -11.36 -4.35
N ASP A 171 -6.94 -12.29 -5.06
CA ASP A 171 -6.02 -13.35 -4.62
C ASP A 171 -4.55 -13.00 -4.93
N CYS A 172 -4.24 -11.71 -4.86
CA CYS A 172 -2.96 -11.16 -5.30
C CYS A 172 -1.87 -11.32 -4.23
N GLY A 173 -0.74 -11.96 -4.57
CA GLY A 173 0.47 -11.96 -3.74
C GLY A 173 1.30 -10.69 -3.95
N PRO A 174 2.39 -10.50 -3.18
CA PRO A 174 3.23 -9.30 -3.31
C PRO A 174 3.85 -9.13 -4.71
N ARG A 175 4.19 -10.22 -5.40
CA ARG A 175 4.78 -10.16 -6.74
C ARG A 175 3.75 -9.73 -7.78
N GLU A 176 2.54 -10.29 -7.73
CA GLU A 176 1.43 -9.93 -8.63
C GLU A 176 0.95 -8.51 -8.36
N PHE A 177 0.91 -8.09 -7.09
CA PHE A 177 0.63 -6.72 -6.69
C PHE A 177 1.58 -5.73 -7.39
N LEU A 178 2.90 -5.96 -7.29
CA LEU A 178 3.91 -5.13 -7.95
C LEU A 178 3.77 -5.19 -9.48
N GLY A 179 3.52 -6.37 -10.04
CA GLY A 179 3.27 -6.57 -11.46
C GLY A 179 2.09 -5.73 -11.96
N LEU A 180 1.01 -5.68 -11.18
CA LEU A 180 -0.19 -4.90 -11.50
C LEU A 180 0.05 -3.40 -11.44
N PHE A 181 0.83 -2.90 -10.48
CA PHE A 181 1.22 -1.48 -10.50
C PHE A 181 2.16 -1.17 -11.67
N ARG A 182 3.14 -2.03 -11.94
CA ARG A 182 4.10 -1.86 -13.03
C ARG A 182 3.45 -1.90 -14.41
N GLY A 183 2.43 -2.74 -14.62
CA GLY A 183 1.72 -2.88 -15.88
C GLY A 183 0.62 -1.83 -16.12
N ALA A 184 0.20 -1.09 -15.08
CA ALA A 184 -0.85 -0.10 -15.21
C ALA A 184 -0.43 1.08 -16.09
N SER A 185 -1.40 1.67 -16.79
CA SER A 185 -1.23 2.97 -17.45
C SER A 185 -1.71 4.10 -16.55
N VAL A 186 -2.81 3.87 -15.83
CA VAL A 186 -3.37 4.82 -14.87
C VAL A 186 -3.67 4.12 -13.56
N VAL A 187 -3.45 4.78 -12.43
CA VAL A 187 -3.83 4.29 -11.10
C VAL A 187 -4.84 5.21 -10.44
N CYS A 188 -5.94 4.64 -9.94
CA CYS A 188 -6.91 5.29 -9.07
C CYS A 188 -6.82 4.64 -7.68
N THR A 189 -6.56 5.44 -6.65
CA THR A 189 -6.27 4.92 -5.30
C THR A 189 -6.69 5.88 -4.20
N ASP A 190 -7.04 5.36 -3.03
CA ASP A 190 -7.12 6.12 -1.77
C ASP A 190 -6.07 5.67 -0.75
N SER A 191 -5.17 4.79 -1.20
CA SER A 191 -4.09 4.21 -0.40
C SER A 191 -2.81 5.01 -0.54
N PHE A 192 -2.14 5.25 0.59
CA PHE A 192 -0.77 5.77 0.61
C PHE A 192 0.18 4.89 -0.22
N HIS A 193 0.14 3.56 -0.06
CA HIS A 193 1.01 2.66 -0.83
C HIS A 193 0.65 2.65 -2.31
N GLY A 194 -0.64 2.83 -2.65
CA GLY A 194 -1.04 3.00 -4.05
C GLY A 194 -0.41 4.24 -4.67
N THR A 195 -0.39 5.36 -3.95
CA THR A 195 0.29 6.59 -4.37
C THR A 195 1.80 6.34 -4.51
N VAL A 196 2.43 5.73 -3.51
CA VAL A 196 3.86 5.41 -3.50
C VAL A 196 4.27 4.56 -4.70
N PHE A 197 3.58 3.45 -4.97
CA PHE A 197 3.91 2.60 -6.10
C PHE A 197 3.60 3.24 -7.45
N SER A 198 2.62 4.15 -7.52
CA SER A 198 2.38 4.97 -8.72
C SER A 198 3.56 5.91 -8.99
N LEU A 199 4.16 6.50 -7.95
CA LEU A 199 5.36 7.32 -8.09
C LEU A 199 6.58 6.46 -8.47
N ILE A 200 6.76 5.31 -7.84
CA ILE A 200 7.89 4.41 -8.10
C ILE A 200 7.88 3.91 -9.55
N PHE A 201 6.71 3.47 -10.05
CA PHE A 201 6.59 2.94 -11.41
C PHE A 201 6.18 4.00 -12.45
N GLU A 202 6.21 5.28 -12.06
CA GLU A 202 5.98 6.43 -12.93
C GLU A 202 4.65 6.35 -13.71
N LYS A 203 3.57 6.08 -12.97
CA LYS A 203 2.22 5.91 -13.53
C LYS A 203 1.46 7.21 -13.51
N GLU A 204 0.67 7.46 -14.55
CA GLU A 204 -0.39 8.45 -14.40
C GLU A 204 -1.30 8.02 -13.24
N PHE A 205 -1.65 8.92 -12.33
CA PHE A 205 -2.41 8.53 -11.15
C PHE A 205 -3.27 9.64 -10.55
N TYR A 206 -4.29 9.21 -9.81
CA TYR A 206 -5.17 10.05 -9.04
C TYR A 206 -5.37 9.44 -7.66
N SER A 207 -4.90 10.16 -6.64
CA SER A 207 -5.10 9.81 -5.24
C SER A 207 -6.35 10.50 -4.73
N PHE A 208 -7.24 9.77 -4.06
CA PHE A 208 -8.51 10.29 -3.60
C PHE A 208 -8.57 10.43 -2.09
N GLU A 209 -9.06 11.57 -1.63
CA GLU A 209 -9.38 11.82 -0.24
C GLU A 209 -10.90 11.89 -0.07
N ALA A 210 -11.43 11.17 0.92
CA ALA A 210 -12.86 11.12 1.23
C ALA A 210 -13.20 11.68 2.60
N SER A 211 -12.22 12.22 3.33
CA SER A 211 -12.47 12.89 4.61
C SER A 211 -13.40 14.07 4.37
N LYS A 212 -14.45 14.17 5.19
CA LYS A 212 -15.32 15.36 5.23
C LYS A 212 -14.67 16.51 5.99
N ASP A 213 -13.60 16.22 6.72
CA ASP A 213 -12.85 17.18 7.51
C ASP A 213 -11.57 17.56 6.74
N PRO A 214 -11.50 18.79 6.19
CA PRO A 214 -10.33 19.27 5.45
C PRO A 214 -9.06 19.25 6.32
N SER A 215 -9.18 19.40 7.64
CA SER A 215 -8.02 19.39 8.55
C SER A 215 -7.39 18.00 8.69
N ARG A 216 -8.15 16.93 8.46
CA ARG A 216 -7.61 15.56 8.44
C ARG A 216 -6.93 15.19 7.13
N ALA A 217 -7.28 15.89 6.05
CA ALA A 217 -6.67 15.67 4.75
C ALA A 217 -5.35 16.44 4.62
N VAL A 218 -5.32 17.68 5.13
CA VAL A 218 -4.09 18.47 5.27
C VAL A 218 -3.21 17.79 6.31
N GLY A 219 -2.01 17.36 5.90
CA GLY A 219 -1.08 16.63 6.77
C GLY A 219 -1.23 15.10 6.75
N SER A 220 -2.12 14.55 5.91
CA SER A 220 -2.14 13.11 5.66
C SER A 220 -0.82 12.65 5.02
N ARG A 221 -0.47 11.37 5.17
CA ARG A 221 0.77 10.84 4.56
C ARG A 221 0.79 11.01 3.04
N GLN A 222 -0.38 10.92 2.39
CA GLN A 222 -0.52 11.15 0.95
C GLN A 222 -0.32 12.62 0.61
N HIS A 223 -0.95 13.53 1.37
CA HIS A 223 -0.75 14.97 1.21
C HIS A 223 0.73 15.34 1.32
N ASN A 224 1.40 14.94 2.41
CA ASN A 224 2.81 15.28 2.66
C ASN A 224 3.75 14.74 1.57
N LEU A 225 3.47 13.53 1.07
CA LEU A 225 4.22 12.93 -0.02
C LEU A 225 4.03 13.71 -1.32
N LEU A 226 2.79 14.02 -1.68
CA LEU A 226 2.46 14.72 -2.91
C LEU A 226 2.90 16.18 -2.89
N GLU A 227 2.81 16.86 -1.75
CA GLU A 227 3.39 18.18 -1.51
C GLU A 227 4.90 18.16 -1.70
N THR A 228 5.57 17.20 -1.06
CA THR A 228 7.01 16.98 -1.21
C THR A 228 7.43 16.83 -2.67
N THR A 229 6.66 16.10 -3.48
CA THR A 229 7.00 15.81 -4.87
C THR A 229 6.43 16.81 -5.87
N GLY A 230 5.75 17.88 -5.43
CA GLY A 230 5.13 18.87 -6.33
C GLY A 230 3.89 18.37 -7.07
N LEU A 231 3.23 17.32 -6.58
CA LEU A 231 2.11 16.61 -7.22
C LEU A 231 0.78 16.73 -6.46
N LEU A 232 0.58 17.80 -5.68
CA LEU A 232 -0.68 18.02 -4.95
C LEU A 232 -1.91 18.06 -5.86
N SER A 233 -1.77 18.47 -7.13
CA SER A 233 -2.86 18.41 -8.12
C SER A 233 -3.40 17.00 -8.35
N ARG A 234 -2.64 15.95 -7.98
CA ARG A 234 -3.04 14.55 -8.07
C ARG A 234 -3.81 14.04 -6.85
N LEU A 235 -3.92 14.84 -5.78
CA LEU A 235 -4.77 14.55 -4.63
C LEU A 235 -6.15 15.21 -4.83
N TYR A 236 -7.16 14.40 -5.08
CA TYR A 236 -8.51 14.88 -5.35
C TYR A 236 -9.46 14.60 -4.19
N HIS A 237 -10.15 15.64 -3.71
CA HIS A 237 -11.24 15.49 -2.74
C HIS A 237 -12.54 15.15 -3.45
N ILE A 238 -13.12 13.99 -3.15
CA ILE A 238 -14.39 13.59 -3.79
C ILE A 238 -15.57 14.49 -3.39
N SER A 239 -15.46 15.22 -2.28
CA SER A 239 -16.44 16.24 -1.89
C SER A 239 -16.51 17.43 -2.85
N SER A 240 -15.47 17.65 -3.68
CA SER A 240 -15.43 18.67 -4.72
C SER A 240 -16.28 18.32 -5.96
N GLY A 241 -16.89 17.12 -5.99
CA GLY A 241 -17.77 16.68 -7.06
C GLY A 241 -17.03 16.25 -8.32
N THR A 242 -17.77 15.78 -9.33
CA THR A 242 -17.19 15.18 -10.55
C THR A 242 -16.75 16.22 -11.58
N ASP A 243 -17.33 17.42 -11.59
CA ASP A 243 -17.00 18.46 -12.58
C ASP A 243 -15.57 18.98 -12.43
N GLY A 244 -15.10 19.17 -11.20
CA GLY A 244 -13.71 19.55 -10.95
C GLY A 244 -12.75 18.45 -11.36
N PHE A 245 -13.11 17.19 -11.14
CA PHE A 245 -12.31 16.05 -11.56
C PHE A 245 -12.24 15.93 -13.08
N ARG A 246 -13.35 16.15 -13.78
CA ARG A 246 -13.37 16.16 -15.25
C ARG A 246 -12.43 17.22 -15.81
N ARG A 247 -12.43 18.44 -15.28
CA ARG A 247 -11.48 19.49 -15.68
C ARG A 247 -10.02 19.08 -15.41
N LEU A 248 -9.75 18.49 -14.24
CA LEU A 248 -8.43 17.96 -13.92
C LEU A 248 -7.98 16.92 -14.96
N LEU A 249 -8.86 15.98 -15.33
CA LEU A 249 -8.57 15.00 -16.38
C LEU A 249 -8.29 15.67 -17.73
N ASP A 250 -9.07 16.70 -18.09
CA ASP A 250 -8.90 17.38 -19.37
C ASP A 250 -7.61 18.19 -19.46
N GLU A 251 -7.21 18.82 -18.37
CA GLU A 251 -6.04 19.71 -18.34
C GLU A 251 -4.73 18.98 -18.00
N GLN A 252 -4.80 17.92 -17.19
CA GLN A 252 -3.61 17.33 -16.56
C GLN A 252 -3.39 15.85 -16.90
N ALA A 253 -4.25 15.20 -17.68
CA ALA A 253 -4.01 13.81 -18.09
C ALA A 253 -2.68 13.66 -18.84
N GLY A 254 -1.79 12.81 -18.30
CA GLY A 254 -0.47 12.55 -18.86
C GLY A 254 0.55 13.69 -18.68
N ALA A 255 0.24 14.68 -17.84
CA ALA A 255 1.08 15.85 -17.64
C ALA A 255 2.16 15.70 -16.55
N ILE A 256 2.31 14.52 -15.92
CA ILE A 256 3.30 14.34 -14.84
C ILE A 256 4.72 14.32 -15.42
N ASP A 257 5.55 15.31 -15.06
CA ASP A 257 6.99 15.28 -15.35
C ASP A 257 7.75 14.52 -14.25
N TYR A 258 8.00 13.24 -14.50
CA TYR A 258 8.73 12.40 -13.56
C TYR A 258 10.22 12.74 -13.44
N ARG A 259 10.81 13.61 -14.28
CA ARG A 259 12.22 14.02 -14.11
C ARG A 259 12.43 14.74 -12.79
N GLU A 260 11.57 15.70 -12.46
CA GLU A 260 11.65 16.45 -11.21
C GLU A 260 11.34 15.54 -10.01
N VAL A 261 10.30 14.72 -10.12
CA VAL A 261 9.91 13.75 -9.09
C VAL A 261 11.07 12.80 -8.77
N ARG A 262 11.77 12.28 -9.78
CA ARG A 262 12.94 11.42 -9.61
C ARG A 262 14.05 12.12 -8.83
N GLU A 263 14.37 13.38 -9.16
CA GLU A 263 15.41 14.12 -8.45
C GLU A 263 15.04 14.40 -6.99
N ILE A 264 13.79 14.75 -6.72
CA ILE A 264 13.30 14.94 -5.35
C ILE A 264 13.43 13.63 -4.55
N LEU A 265 12.92 12.51 -5.10
CA LEU A 265 12.97 11.22 -4.43
C LEU A 265 14.40 10.71 -4.26
N ARG A 266 15.30 10.95 -5.21
CA ARG A 266 16.72 10.61 -5.10
C ARG A 266 17.36 11.33 -3.91
N LYS A 267 17.21 12.66 -3.82
CA LYS A 267 17.76 13.46 -2.71
C LYS A 267 17.19 13.02 -1.35
N LYS A 268 15.88 12.76 -1.27
CA LYS A 268 15.25 12.29 -0.03
C LYS A 268 15.72 10.89 0.39
N ARG A 269 15.94 9.99 -0.58
CA ARG A 269 16.51 8.67 -0.34
C ARG A 269 17.93 8.78 0.20
N GLU A 270 18.78 9.61 -0.42
CA GLU A 270 20.15 9.86 0.04
C GLU A 270 20.19 10.36 1.49
N GLY A 271 19.39 11.38 1.81
CA GLY A 271 19.30 11.90 3.18
C GLY A 271 18.82 10.86 4.19
N SER A 272 17.83 10.04 3.81
CA SER A 272 17.30 9.00 4.69
C SER A 272 18.29 7.86 4.92
N LEU A 273 19.00 7.43 3.87
CA LEU A 273 20.05 6.41 3.98
C LEU A 273 21.25 6.91 4.79
N LEU A 274 21.63 8.18 4.63
CA LEU A 274 22.68 8.80 5.45
C LEU A 274 22.29 8.81 6.94
N TYR A 275 21.06 9.20 7.25
CA TYR A 275 20.55 9.16 8.62
C TYR A 275 20.57 7.74 9.21
N LEU A 276 20.11 6.74 8.44
CA LEU A 276 20.11 5.34 8.87
C LEU A 276 21.54 4.81 9.10
N LYS A 277 22.47 5.10 8.20
CA LYS A 277 23.89 4.73 8.37
C LYS A 277 24.47 5.31 9.65
N ASN A 278 24.27 6.60 9.89
CA ASN A 278 24.80 7.27 11.07
C ASN A 278 24.18 6.73 12.37
N SER A 279 22.90 6.35 12.32
CA SER A 279 22.18 5.80 13.48
C SER A 279 22.60 4.37 13.85
N LEU A 280 23.17 3.62 12.90
CA LEU A 280 23.60 2.22 13.09
C LEU A 280 25.07 2.08 13.53
N VAL A 281 25.85 3.16 13.46
CA VAL A 281 27.25 3.17 13.95
C VAL A 281 27.27 3.48 15.45
N PRO A 282 27.84 2.61 16.31
CA PRO A 282 27.97 2.88 17.73
C PRO A 282 28.83 4.13 17.96
N GLY A 283 28.26 5.17 18.60
CA GLY A 283 28.98 6.42 18.94
C GLY A 283 28.76 7.61 18.00
N GLY A 284 27.90 7.50 16.98
CA GLY A 284 27.58 8.58 16.03
C GLY A 284 26.74 9.71 16.63
N GLY A 285 27.33 10.48 17.55
CA GLY A 285 26.89 11.85 17.83
C GLY A 285 27.14 12.71 16.59
N MET A 286 26.19 13.59 16.28
CA MET A 286 26.37 14.61 15.26
C MET A 286 27.43 15.60 15.76
N ASP A 287 28.70 15.41 15.42
CA ASP A 287 29.70 16.45 15.56
C ASP A 287 29.38 17.53 14.52
N ALA A 288 28.60 18.52 14.95
CA ALA A 288 28.28 19.73 14.22
C ALA A 288 29.46 20.74 14.26
N SER A 289 30.68 20.27 14.00
CA SER A 289 31.88 21.12 13.98
C SER A 289 32.89 20.63 12.94
N ALA A 290 32.54 20.71 11.67
CA ALA A 290 33.50 20.59 10.57
C ALA A 290 33.05 21.32 9.30
N GLU A 291 32.47 22.52 9.42
CA GLU A 291 32.41 23.50 8.32
C GLU A 291 32.64 24.90 8.90
N GLU A 292 33.86 25.15 9.38
CA GLU A 292 34.42 26.50 9.40
C GLU A 292 35.94 26.39 9.19
N ASN A 293 36.39 26.95 8.07
CA ASN A 293 37.78 27.10 7.60
C ASN A 293 38.44 25.94 6.83
N ALA A 294 38.30 26.00 5.50
CA ALA A 294 39.41 25.88 4.55
C ALA A 294 39.06 26.59 3.23
#